data_AF-A0A2T1E205-F1
#
_entry.id   AF-A0A2T1E205-F1
#
_cell.length_a   1.000
_cell.length_b   1.000
_cell.length_c   1.000
_cell.angle_alpha   90.00
_cell.angle_beta   90.00
_cell.angle_gamma   90.00
#
_symmetry.space_group_name_H-M   'P 1'
#
loop_
_entity.id
_entity.type
_entity.pdbx_description
1 polymer ?
#
loop_
_entity_poly.entity_id
_entity_poly.type
_entity_poly.pdbx_seq_one_letter_code
_entity_poly.pdbx_strand_id
1 'polypeptide(L)'
;MTALNLQFRASRRGSGKCVVCKEDALKNRNVCKKHYVVDIAKASLGRADLQTVQILIEKFELNPFCIYTGEKLTLGINAHLDHILSRKNHPELKEDLDNVEWISEKANLAKNSMDKEEFIEFCKLIYSRF
;
A
#
# COMPACT_ATOMS: atom_id res chain seq x y z
N MET A 1 13.30 35.00 -12.43
CA MET A 1 12.95 33.82 -11.61
C MET A 1 13.11 34.22 -10.15
N THR A 2 12.02 34.65 -9.51
CA THR A 2 12.04 35.22 -8.16
C THR A 2 12.05 34.12 -7.10
N ALA A 3 12.85 34.33 -6.05
CA ALA A 3 13.11 33.43 -4.92
C ALA A 3 11.90 33.13 -4.00
N LEU A 4 10.67 33.26 -4.51
CA LEU A 4 9.41 33.07 -3.78
C LEU A 4 8.82 31.65 -3.89
N ASN A 5 9.35 30.81 -4.78
CA ASN A 5 8.80 29.46 -5.04
C ASN A 5 9.45 28.32 -4.23
N LEU A 6 10.50 28.60 -3.44
CA LEU A 6 11.17 27.57 -2.61
C LEU A 6 10.61 27.50 -1.17
N GLN A 7 9.83 28.49 -0.71
CA GLN A 7 9.26 28.49 0.65
C GLN A 7 7.95 27.70 0.80
N PHE A 8 7.20 27.45 -0.29
CA PHE A 8 5.92 26.72 -0.21
C PHE A 8 6.05 25.20 -0.19
N ARG A 9 7.22 24.63 -0.53
CA ARG A 9 7.45 23.17 -0.44
C ARG A 9 7.80 22.69 0.96
N ALA A 10 8.15 23.61 1.87
CA ALA A 10 8.62 23.30 3.22
C ALA A 10 7.53 23.39 4.32
N SER A 11 6.33 23.90 4.06
CA SER A 11 5.42 24.37 5.14
C SER A 11 4.21 23.50 5.50
N ARG A 12 4.16 22.20 5.16
CA ARG A 12 3.03 21.32 5.59
C ARG A 12 3.42 19.99 6.25
N ARG A 13 4.71 19.75 6.49
CA ARG A 13 5.15 18.66 7.37
C ARG A 13 5.10 19.20 8.80
N GLY A 14 4.00 18.96 9.52
CA GLY A 14 3.94 19.32 10.95
C GLY A 14 2.57 19.69 11.53
N SER A 15 1.54 19.92 10.71
CA SER A 15 0.20 20.24 11.27
C SER A 15 -0.56 19.03 11.80
N GLY A 16 -0.10 17.81 11.50
CA GLY A 16 -0.87 16.58 11.76
C GLY A 16 -2.16 16.47 10.95
N LYS A 17 -2.38 17.36 9.95
CA LYS A 17 -3.59 17.40 9.12
C LYS A 17 -3.33 17.04 7.66
N CYS A 18 -4.31 16.42 7.03
CA CYS A 18 -4.35 16.06 5.64
C CYS A 18 -4.34 17.30 4.75
N VAL A 19 -3.44 17.34 3.77
CA VAL A 19 -3.31 18.46 2.85
C VAL A 19 -4.51 18.60 1.91
N VAL A 20 -5.28 17.53 1.72
CA VAL A 20 -6.45 17.47 0.81
C VAL A 20 -7.73 17.86 1.54
N CYS A 21 -8.09 17.16 2.62
CA CYS A 21 -9.39 17.35 3.30
C CYS A 21 -9.31 17.87 4.74
N LYS A 22 -8.12 18.22 5.24
CA LYS A 22 -7.89 18.78 6.59
C LYS A 22 -8.18 17.85 7.77
N GLU A 23 -8.67 16.64 7.54
CA GLU A 23 -8.75 15.55 8.54
C GLU A 23 -7.38 15.17 9.11
N ASP A 24 -7.33 14.38 10.18
CA ASP A 24 -6.06 13.91 10.75
C ASP A 24 -5.22 13.11 9.74
N ALA A 25 -3.95 13.48 9.62
CA ALA A 25 -2.99 12.81 8.77
C ALA A 25 -2.40 11.57 9.46
N LEU A 26 -1.97 10.59 8.66
CA LEU A 26 -1.24 9.44 9.19
C LEU A 26 0.12 9.87 9.77
N LYS A 27 0.58 9.14 10.80
CA LYS A 27 1.92 9.31 11.40
C LYS A 27 2.97 9.10 10.30
N ASN A 28 3.67 10.16 9.89
CA ASN A 28 4.66 10.21 8.78
C ASN A 28 4.12 10.43 7.36
N ARG A 29 2.85 10.83 7.21
CA ARG A 29 2.31 11.32 5.93
C ARG A 29 1.67 12.68 6.11
N ASN A 30 1.46 13.38 4.99
CA ASN A 30 0.72 14.64 4.95
C ASN A 30 -0.73 14.43 4.47
N VAL A 31 -1.20 13.18 4.44
CA VAL A 31 -2.55 12.77 4.02
C VAL A 31 -3.20 11.89 5.07
N CYS A 32 -4.54 11.94 5.15
CA CYS A 32 -5.32 11.06 6.01
C CYS A 32 -5.39 9.64 5.42
N LYS A 33 -5.96 8.70 6.20
CA LYS A 33 -6.19 7.30 5.77
C LYS A 33 -6.82 7.20 4.38
N LYS A 34 -7.94 7.91 4.16
CA LYS A 34 -8.67 7.90 2.89
C LYS A 34 -7.79 8.34 1.71
N HIS A 35 -7.13 9.48 1.82
CA HIS A 35 -6.31 10.01 0.73
C HIS A 35 -5.02 9.20 0.51
N TYR A 36 -4.47 8.58 1.56
CA TYR A 36 -3.40 7.60 1.40
C TYR A 36 -3.85 6.40 0.56
N VAL A 37 -5.02 5.82 0.86
CA VAL A 37 -5.54 4.68 0.09
C VAL A 37 -5.92 5.08 -1.33
N VAL A 38 -6.40 6.30 -1.58
CA VAL A 38 -6.58 6.84 -2.94
C VAL A 38 -5.29 6.81 -3.74
N ASP A 39 -4.18 7.28 -3.15
CA ASP A 39 -2.88 7.31 -3.83
C ASP A 39 -2.37 5.89 -4.13
N ILE A 40 -2.51 4.97 -3.17
CA ILE A 40 -2.15 3.56 -3.33
C ILE A 40 -3.01 2.89 -4.41
N ALA A 41 -4.33 3.09 -4.41
CA ALA A 41 -5.23 2.51 -5.39
C ALA A 41 -4.91 2.98 -6.82
N LYS A 42 -4.63 4.27 -7.01
CA LYS A 42 -4.17 4.79 -8.32
C LYS A 42 -2.87 4.15 -8.76
N ALA A 43 -1.90 3.98 -7.86
CA ALA A 43 -0.60 3.42 -8.20
C ALA A 43 -0.66 1.91 -8.50
N SER A 44 -1.42 1.15 -7.72
CA SER A 44 -1.50 -0.32 -7.84
C SER A 44 -2.51 -0.75 -8.91
N LEU A 45 -3.72 -0.17 -8.90
CA LEU A 45 -4.85 -0.59 -9.73
C LEU A 45 -5.07 0.31 -10.94
N GLY A 46 -4.64 1.58 -10.90
CA GLY A 46 -4.96 2.56 -11.95
C GLY A 46 -6.33 3.24 -11.78
N ARG A 47 -7.08 2.91 -10.73
CA ARG A 47 -8.38 3.50 -10.37
C ARG A 47 -8.48 3.77 -8.88
N ALA A 48 -9.33 4.73 -8.50
CA ALA A 48 -9.56 5.10 -7.10
C ALA A 48 -10.93 5.78 -6.91
N ASP A 49 -11.98 5.18 -7.46
CA ASP A 49 -13.35 5.59 -7.13
C ASP A 49 -13.68 5.28 -5.66
N LEU A 50 -14.79 5.85 -5.17
CA LEU A 50 -15.18 5.76 -3.77
C LEU A 50 -15.36 4.32 -3.28
N GLN A 51 -15.94 3.45 -4.11
CA GLN A 51 -16.19 2.05 -3.75
C GLN A 51 -14.87 1.29 -3.64
N THR A 52 -13.97 1.44 -4.61
CA THR A 52 -12.62 0.87 -4.57
C THR A 52 -11.88 1.25 -3.29
N VAL A 53 -11.86 2.54 -2.96
CA VAL A 53 -11.16 3.04 -1.77
C VAL A 53 -11.77 2.50 -0.49
N GLN A 54 -13.11 2.41 -0.42
CA GLN A 54 -13.82 1.87 0.73
C GLN A 54 -13.50 0.39 0.95
N ILE A 55 -13.55 -0.43 -0.11
CA ILE A 55 -13.20 -1.86 -0.06
C ILE A 55 -11.76 -2.06 0.42
N LEU A 56 -10.81 -1.27 -0.09
CA LEU A 56 -9.41 -1.39 0.32
C LEU A 56 -9.19 -1.00 1.79
N ILE A 57 -9.92 -0.01 2.30
CA ILE A 57 -9.89 0.36 3.73
C ILE A 57 -10.48 -0.78 4.57
N GLU A 58 -11.64 -1.32 4.18
CA GLU A 58 -12.29 -2.43 4.88
C GLU A 58 -11.40 -3.68 4.92
N LYS A 59 -10.76 -4.04 3.80
CA LYS A 59 -9.78 -5.13 3.73
C LYS A 59 -8.63 -4.91 4.71
N PHE A 60 -8.13 -3.68 4.85
CA PHE A 60 -7.08 -3.36 5.81
C PHE A 60 -7.56 -3.49 7.27
N GLU A 61 -8.74 -2.99 7.57
CA GLU A 61 -9.28 -2.95 8.94
C GLU A 61 -9.69 -4.34 9.44
N LEU A 62 -10.18 -5.20 8.54
CA LEU A 62 -10.53 -6.59 8.87
C LEU A 62 -9.32 -7.42 9.27
N ASN A 63 -8.16 -7.19 8.64
CA ASN A 63 -6.93 -7.91 8.95
C ASN A 63 -5.68 -7.00 8.82
N PRO A 64 -5.33 -6.23 9.86
CA PRO A 64 -4.20 -5.31 9.83
C PRO A 64 -2.86 -6.03 10.10
N PHE A 65 -2.69 -7.23 9.57
CA PHE A 65 -1.47 -8.05 9.72
C PHE A 65 -1.02 -8.59 8.37
N CYS A 66 0.29 -8.57 8.12
CA CYS A 66 0.87 -9.14 6.92
C CYS A 66 0.62 -10.64 6.89
N ILE A 67 -0.04 -11.13 5.84
CA ILE A 67 -0.39 -12.55 5.75
C ILE A 67 0.83 -13.49 5.68
N TYR A 68 1.98 -13.00 5.21
CA TYR A 68 3.21 -13.79 5.07
C TYR A 68 4.07 -13.82 6.34
N THR A 69 4.06 -12.75 7.14
CA THR A 69 5.03 -12.57 8.25
C THR A 69 4.37 -12.43 9.62
N GLY A 70 3.05 -12.23 9.67
CA GLY A 70 2.33 -11.88 10.89
C GLY A 70 2.61 -10.47 11.42
N GLU A 71 3.43 -9.66 10.72
CA GLU A 71 3.77 -8.30 11.15
C GLU A 71 2.52 -7.41 11.17
N LYS A 72 2.33 -6.65 12.25
CA LYS A 72 1.26 -5.65 12.31
C LYS A 72 1.51 -4.54 11.29
N LEU A 73 0.53 -4.30 10.44
CA LEU A 73 0.57 -3.29 9.42
C LEU A 73 0.07 -1.94 9.94
N THR A 74 0.72 -0.87 9.49
CA THR A 74 0.35 0.51 9.72
C THR A 74 0.42 1.26 8.40
N LEU A 75 -0.74 1.77 7.94
CA LEU A 75 -0.83 2.57 6.73
C LEU A 75 0.11 3.77 6.80
N GLY A 76 0.81 4.03 5.70
CA GLY A 76 1.80 5.11 5.61
C GLY A 76 3.16 4.81 6.26
N ILE A 77 3.32 3.63 6.89
CA ILE A 77 4.59 3.20 7.50
C ILE A 77 5.12 1.95 6.81
N ASN A 78 4.46 0.80 6.96
CA ASN A 78 4.94 -0.51 6.47
C ASN A 78 3.89 -1.29 5.65
N ALA A 79 2.68 -0.76 5.46
CA ALA A 79 1.61 -1.43 4.71
C ALA A 79 1.68 -1.10 3.21
N HIS A 80 1.80 -2.15 2.40
CA HIS A 80 1.79 -2.12 0.94
C HIS A 80 0.61 -2.91 0.39
N LEU A 81 0.03 -2.42 -0.71
CA LEU A 81 -1.01 -3.14 -1.44
C LEU A 81 -0.35 -3.91 -2.60
N ASP A 82 -0.34 -5.23 -2.49
CA ASP A 82 0.26 -6.13 -3.47
C ASP A 82 -0.80 -6.96 -4.19
N HIS A 83 -0.45 -7.41 -5.40
CA HIS A 83 -1.30 -8.31 -6.18
C HIS A 83 -1.00 -9.76 -5.83
N ILE A 84 -2.03 -10.55 -5.51
CA ILE A 84 -1.90 -11.98 -5.19
C ILE A 84 -1.29 -12.72 -6.39
N LEU A 85 -1.88 -12.51 -7.56
CA LEU A 85 -1.37 -12.90 -8.87
C LEU A 85 -0.71 -11.68 -9.53
N SER A 86 0.58 -11.80 -9.84
CA SER A 86 1.45 -10.75 -10.32
C SER A 86 0.93 -10.07 -11.58
N ARG A 87 0.83 -8.73 -11.58
CA ARG A 87 0.44 -7.93 -12.75
C ARG A 87 1.30 -8.17 -13.99
N LYS A 88 2.53 -8.66 -13.81
CA LYS A 88 3.43 -8.97 -14.93
C LYS A 88 2.96 -10.20 -15.70
N ASN A 89 2.47 -11.21 -14.98
CA ASN A 89 2.05 -12.48 -15.55
C ASN A 89 0.55 -12.49 -15.86
N HIS A 90 -0.25 -11.74 -15.09
CA HIS A 90 -1.71 -11.67 -15.16
C HIS A 90 -2.19 -10.22 -15.27
N PRO A 91 -1.86 -9.50 -16.37
CA PRO A 91 -2.21 -8.08 -16.53
C PRO A 91 -3.72 -7.82 -16.55
N GLU A 92 -4.54 -8.79 -16.94
CA GLU A 92 -6.00 -8.75 -16.93
C GLU A 92 -6.59 -8.66 -15.52
N LEU A 93 -5.86 -9.13 -14.50
CA LEU A 93 -6.27 -9.09 -13.10
C LEU A 93 -5.74 -7.84 -12.37
N LYS A 94 -5.17 -6.87 -13.10
CA LYS A 94 -4.58 -5.65 -12.51
C LYS A 94 -5.59 -4.85 -11.70
N GLU A 95 -6.83 -4.75 -12.18
CA GLU A 95 -7.88 -3.93 -11.55
C GLU A 95 -8.78 -4.72 -10.61
N ASP A 96 -8.55 -6.04 -10.49
CA ASP A 96 -9.37 -6.92 -9.67
C ASP A 96 -9.08 -6.68 -8.18
N LEU A 97 -10.13 -6.29 -7.44
CA LEU A 97 -10.04 -6.03 -6.01
C LEU A 97 -9.88 -7.31 -5.19
N ASP A 98 -10.26 -8.47 -5.72
CA ASP A 98 -10.05 -9.76 -5.10
C ASP A 98 -8.62 -10.28 -5.32
N ASN A 99 -7.94 -9.76 -6.33
CA ASN A 99 -6.53 -10.04 -6.60
C ASN A 99 -5.55 -9.13 -5.83
N VAL A 100 -5.97 -8.43 -4.77
CA VAL A 100 -5.07 -7.60 -3.95
C VAL A 100 -5.19 -7.86 -2.46
N GLU A 101 -4.07 -7.72 -1.77
CA GLU A 101 -3.94 -7.91 -0.33
C GLU A 101 -2.95 -6.90 0.29
N TRP A 102 -3.17 -6.58 1.57
CA TRP A 102 -2.25 -5.73 2.33
C TRP A 102 -1.14 -6.59 2.94
N ILE A 103 0.11 -6.25 2.63
CA ILE A 103 1.29 -6.96 3.12
C ILE A 103 2.36 -5.98 3.61
N SER A 104 3.36 -6.50 4.31
CA SER A 104 4.50 -5.69 4.76
C SER A 104 5.37 -5.29 3.57
N GLU A 105 6.02 -4.12 3.66
CA GLU A 105 7.02 -3.68 2.67
C GLU A 105 8.08 -4.76 2.42
N LYS A 106 8.55 -5.41 3.49
CA LYS A 106 9.56 -6.48 3.41
C LYS A 106 9.04 -7.68 2.62
N ALA A 107 7.82 -8.13 2.89
CA ALA A 107 7.22 -9.24 2.16
C ALA A 107 6.97 -8.86 0.69
N ASN A 108 6.51 -7.64 0.41
CA ASN A 108 6.30 -7.15 -0.94
C ASN A 108 7.59 -7.11 -1.76
N LEU A 109 8.68 -6.60 -1.18
CA LEU A 109 9.99 -6.57 -1.82
C LEU A 109 10.54 -7.98 -2.07
N ALA A 110 10.33 -8.92 -1.13
CA ALA A 110 10.76 -10.30 -1.27
C ALA A 110 9.95 -11.08 -2.32
N LYS A 111 8.62 -10.89 -2.34
CA LYS A 111 7.71 -11.49 -3.32
C LYS A 111 7.98 -10.98 -4.73
N ASN A 112 8.24 -9.68 -4.87
CA ASN A 112 8.58 -9.03 -6.14
C ASN A 112 7.54 -9.34 -7.23
N SER A 113 7.91 -10.13 -8.25
CA SER A 113 7.03 -10.49 -9.36
C SER A 113 6.46 -11.91 -9.27
N MET A 114 6.74 -12.64 -8.19
CA MET A 114 6.17 -13.96 -7.95
C MET A 114 4.68 -13.84 -7.62
N ASP A 115 3.92 -14.83 -8.06
CA ASP A 115 2.58 -15.08 -7.53
C ASP A 115 2.68 -15.56 -6.08
N LYS A 116 1.58 -15.48 -5.34
CA LYS A 116 1.52 -15.87 -3.93
C LYS A 116 2.03 -17.29 -3.68
N GLU A 117 1.57 -18.25 -4.47
CA GLU A 117 1.95 -19.65 -4.35
C GLU A 117 3.44 -19.85 -4.68
N GLU A 118 3.94 -19.21 -5.73
CA GLU A 118 5.36 -19.24 -6.09
C GLU A 118 6.24 -18.70 -4.96
N PHE A 119 5.84 -17.59 -4.34
CA PHE A 119 6.56 -16.99 -3.23
C PHE A 119 6.54 -17.88 -1.99
N ILE A 120 5.41 -18.54 -1.69
CA ILE A 120 5.29 -19.48 -0.58
C ILE A 120 6.22 -20.69 -0.81
N GLU A 121 6.23 -21.26 -2.02
CA GLU A 121 7.12 -22.38 -2.34
C GLU A 121 8.59 -21.98 -2.29
N PHE A 122 8.92 -20.76 -2.74
CA PHE A 122 10.28 -20.21 -2.59
C PHE A 122 10.68 -20.09 -1.11
N CYS A 123 9.80 -19.59 -0.25
CA CYS A 123 10.03 -19.52 1.19
C CYS A 123 10.24 -20.92 1.81
N LYS A 124 9.43 -21.92 1.42
CA LYS A 124 9.58 -23.31 1.89
C LYS A 124 10.92 -23.91 1.46
N LEU A 125 11.35 -23.65 0.21
CA LEU A 125 12.63 -24.11 -0.30
C LEU A 125 13.82 -23.52 0.48
N ILE A 126 13.74 -22.24 0.86
CA ILE A 126 14.74 -21.62 1.73
C ILE A 126 14.69 -22.26 3.12
N TYR A 127 13.49 -22.40 3.70
CA TYR A 127 13.32 -22.95 5.03
C TYR A 127 13.85 -24.39 5.13
N SER A 128 13.65 -25.23 4.11
CA SER A 128 14.15 -26.61 4.10
C SER A 128 15.68 -26.74 4.09
N ARG A 129 16.43 -25.64 3.99
CA ARG A 129 17.89 -25.62 4.09
C ARG A 129 18.41 -25.43 5.51
N PHE A 130 17.55 -25.03 6.45
CA PHE A 130 17.89 -24.71 7.84
C PHE A 130 16.99 -25.48 8.81
#